data_AF-A0A8J8PCJ8-F1
#
_entry.id   AF-A0A8J8PCJ8-F1
#
_cell.length_a   1.000
_cell.length_b   1.000
_cell.length_c   1.000
_cell.angle_alpha   90.00
_cell.angle_beta   90.00
_cell.angle_gamma   90.00
#
_symmetry.space_group_name_H-M   'P 1'
#
loop_
_entity.id
_entity.type
_entity.pdbx_description
1 polymer ?
#
loop_
_entity_poly.entity_id
_entity_poly.type
_entity_poly.pdbx_seq_one_letter_code
_entity_poly.pdbx_strand_id
1 'polypeptide(L)'
;MPSLDSVLETVADRVTPAPEERERLADAAATLTDRAEAALADHEVDGDVLQVGSTARGTWLAGDRDIDLFVRFPTDYDRAELERLGLAIGHEVLPEGHEEYAEHPYVTGEFEGFAVDLVPCYDVASATDIRSAVDRTPFHTQYVEANLTDDLAGDVRVCKGFLKGIGVYGSDLRTEGFSGYLAELLVLEYGGFEPLLRAAADWHPPVTLDPENHGKTTFDDPLTVIDPTDPERNVAAVLSTANLARLQHYARDLLADPRLDLFFPNDQPTLDGDAIRTHLDRRATTPAAIVFETPDIVEDQLYPQLRKSLAGIEAGLEAHDFTVFRSATFADAERSVLLFELATTTQPAVERHEGPPVAVREHAEGFFETYADDDAVYGPFIEDDRYVAERPREVTDARAYLDSDAIFEVALGAQIETALDDGYDLLWDEDVATLADRFGAELAAYFEPAP
;
A
#
# COMPACT_ATOMS: atom_id res chain seq x y z
N MET A 1 5.50 -12.42 32.99
CA MET A 1 5.12 -11.59 31.84
C MET A 1 4.98 -10.18 32.38
N PRO A 2 5.55 -9.16 31.73
CA PRO A 2 5.33 -7.77 32.12
C PRO A 2 3.83 -7.44 32.00
N SER A 3 3.35 -6.45 32.78
CA SER A 3 2.01 -5.93 32.57
C SER A 3 1.96 -5.08 31.30
N LEU A 4 0.77 -4.94 30.71
CA LEU A 4 0.55 -4.04 29.57
C LEU A 4 1.06 -2.64 29.89
N ASP A 5 0.63 -2.06 31.02
CA ASP A 5 1.03 -0.72 31.47
C ASP A 5 2.56 -0.53 31.50
N SER A 6 3.31 -1.53 32.00
CA SER A 6 4.77 -1.45 32.08
C SER A 6 5.43 -1.50 30.70
N VAL A 7 4.86 -2.25 29.76
CA VAL A 7 5.32 -2.26 28.36
C VAL A 7 5.02 -0.93 27.70
N LEU A 8 3.79 -0.42 27.85
CA LEU A 8 3.38 0.86 27.25
C LEU A 8 4.18 2.04 27.78
N GLU A 9 4.48 2.09 29.09
CA GLU A 9 5.36 3.11 29.67
C GLU A 9 6.77 3.06 29.05
N THR A 10 7.34 1.85 28.92
CA THR A 10 8.66 1.67 28.30
C THR A 10 8.65 2.05 26.82
N VAL A 11 7.57 1.75 26.10
CA VAL A 11 7.40 2.15 24.69
C VAL A 11 7.29 3.66 24.61
N ALA A 12 6.43 4.29 25.42
CA ALA A 12 6.21 5.73 25.45
C ALA A 12 7.54 6.49 25.64
N ASP A 13 8.39 6.04 26.57
CA ASP A 13 9.72 6.62 26.80
C ASP A 13 10.62 6.55 25.55
N ARG A 14 10.54 5.45 24.78
CA ARG A 14 11.37 5.24 23.58
C ARG A 14 10.86 6.00 22.35
N VAL A 15 9.54 6.08 22.19
CA VAL A 15 8.93 6.72 21.02
C VAL A 15 8.76 8.23 21.18
N THR A 16 8.93 8.75 22.40
CA THR A 16 8.78 10.18 22.67
C THR A 16 10.08 10.92 22.33
N PRO A 17 10.05 11.93 21.45
CA PRO A 17 11.23 12.74 21.15
C PRO A 17 11.76 13.46 22.38
N ALA A 18 13.09 13.50 22.51
CA ALA A 18 13.76 14.14 23.64
C ALA A 18 13.49 15.66 23.65
N PRO A 19 13.50 16.33 24.82
CA PRO A 19 13.28 17.77 24.90
C PRO A 19 14.23 18.59 24.01
N GLU A 20 15.50 18.21 23.93
CA GLU A 20 16.49 18.88 23.08
C GLU A 20 16.20 18.69 21.58
N GLU A 21 15.63 17.54 21.19
CA GLU A 21 15.24 17.28 19.81
C GLU A 21 14.03 18.14 19.41
N ARG A 22 13.06 18.29 20.32
CA ARG A 22 11.89 19.16 20.12
C ARG A 22 12.28 20.63 20.01
N GLU A 23 13.21 21.11 20.84
CA GLU A 23 13.72 22.48 20.78
C GLU A 23 14.41 22.75 19.44
N ARG A 24 15.29 21.85 18.99
CA ARG A 24 15.94 21.95 17.68
C ARG A 24 14.94 21.95 16.52
N LEU A 25 13.92 21.11 16.58
CA LEU A 25 12.89 21.07 15.53
C LEU A 25 12.09 22.38 15.50
N ALA A 26 11.73 22.92 16.67
CA ALA A 26 11.01 24.18 16.76
C ALA A 26 11.83 25.35 16.22
N ASP A 27 13.13 25.41 16.54
CA ASP A 27 14.05 26.44 16.02
C ASP A 27 14.22 26.34 14.50
N ALA A 28 14.35 25.11 13.97
CA ALA A 28 14.46 24.85 12.54
C ALA A 28 13.17 25.25 11.81
N ALA A 29 12.00 24.82 12.31
CA ALA A 29 10.71 25.15 11.75
C ALA A 29 10.46 26.67 11.77
N ALA A 30 10.76 27.35 12.88
CA ALA A 30 10.64 28.81 12.96
C ALA A 30 11.53 29.53 11.94
N THR A 31 12.79 29.07 11.80
CA THR A 31 13.72 29.64 10.81
C THR A 31 13.22 29.47 9.38
N LEU A 32 12.68 28.30 9.05
CA LEU A 32 12.16 28.01 7.72
C LEU A 32 10.85 28.76 7.44
N THR A 33 9.97 28.90 8.44
CA THR A 33 8.78 29.74 8.36
C THR A 33 9.14 31.20 8.09
N ASP A 34 10.09 31.78 8.84
CA ASP A 34 10.55 33.16 8.62
C ASP A 34 11.10 33.36 7.20
N ARG A 35 11.82 32.37 6.65
CA ARG A 35 12.30 32.41 5.26
C ARG A 35 11.17 32.35 4.25
N ALA A 36 10.19 31.47 4.48
CA ALA A 36 9.06 31.30 3.58
C ALA A 36 8.16 32.55 3.57
N GLU A 37 7.93 33.18 4.73
CA GLU A 37 7.21 34.46 4.83
C GLU A 37 7.97 35.60 4.14
N ALA A 38 9.30 35.65 4.28
CA ALA A 38 10.12 36.63 3.56
C ALA A 38 10.05 36.43 2.04
N ALA A 39 10.14 35.19 1.57
CA ALA A 39 10.02 34.86 0.15
C ALA A 39 8.63 35.22 -0.39
N LEU A 40 7.54 34.90 0.33
CA LEU A 40 6.18 35.33 -0.04
C LEU A 40 6.11 36.85 -0.27
N ALA A 41 6.71 37.64 0.64
CA ALA A 41 6.75 39.09 0.52
C ALA A 41 7.58 39.57 -0.69
N ASP A 42 8.72 38.94 -0.95
CA ASP A 42 9.60 39.27 -2.09
C ASP A 42 8.96 38.93 -3.45
N HIS A 43 8.10 37.91 -3.50
CA HIS A 43 7.30 37.56 -4.68
C HIS A 43 5.94 38.29 -4.75
N GLU A 44 5.67 39.24 -3.84
CA GLU A 44 4.43 40.01 -3.74
C GLU A 44 3.15 39.14 -3.62
N VAL A 45 3.27 37.99 -2.95
CA VAL A 45 2.16 37.05 -2.71
C VAL A 45 1.52 37.34 -1.35
N ASP A 46 0.21 37.61 -1.34
CA ASP A 46 -0.60 37.78 -0.12
C ASP A 46 -1.01 36.42 0.47
N GLY A 47 0.01 35.63 0.82
CA GLY A 47 -0.14 34.28 1.38
C GLY A 47 0.38 34.19 2.81
N ASP A 48 0.28 33.00 3.40
CA ASP A 48 0.84 32.70 4.71
C ASP A 48 1.44 31.29 4.76
N VAL A 49 2.21 31.02 5.82
CA VAL A 49 2.93 29.75 6.00
C VAL A 49 2.38 29.06 7.24
N LEU A 50 2.05 27.78 7.08
CA LEU A 50 1.53 26.94 8.16
C LEU A 50 2.38 25.68 8.30
N GLN A 51 2.90 25.44 9.49
CA GLN A 51 3.45 24.13 9.82
C GLN A 51 2.31 23.13 10.02
N VAL A 52 2.39 21.98 9.36
CA VAL A 52 1.38 20.93 9.46
C VAL A 52 2.03 19.59 9.84
N GLY A 53 1.29 18.50 9.66
CA GLY A 53 1.82 17.16 9.87
C GLY A 53 2.01 16.80 11.34
N SER A 54 2.73 15.71 11.57
CA SER A 54 2.86 15.13 12.91
C SER A 54 3.76 15.96 13.84
N THR A 55 4.63 16.79 13.28
CA THR A 55 5.53 17.66 14.05
C THR A 55 4.82 18.89 14.59
N ALA A 56 3.95 19.53 13.79
CA ALA A 56 3.05 20.58 14.28
C ALA A 56 2.13 20.08 15.41
N ARG A 57 1.56 18.89 15.23
CA ARG A 57 0.59 18.29 16.17
C ARG A 57 1.25 17.67 17.41
N GLY A 58 2.57 17.61 17.47
CA GLY A 58 3.29 16.95 18.57
C GLY A 58 2.98 15.45 18.67
N THR A 59 2.78 14.75 17.55
CA THR A 59 2.50 13.30 17.48
C THR A 59 3.57 12.49 16.74
N TRP A 60 4.70 13.12 16.40
CA TRP A 60 5.85 12.50 15.74
C TRP A 60 6.64 11.58 16.69
N LEU A 61 7.26 10.54 16.13
CA LEU A 61 8.08 9.58 16.88
C LEU A 61 9.52 10.06 17.01
N ALA A 62 10.20 9.66 18.08
CA ALA A 62 11.63 9.92 18.24
C ALA A 62 12.41 9.44 17.02
N GLY A 63 13.22 10.33 16.43
CA GLY A 63 13.99 10.06 15.22
C GLY A 63 13.24 10.24 13.89
N ASP A 64 11.92 10.41 13.88
CA ASP A 64 11.21 10.94 12.70
C ASP A 64 11.54 12.44 12.61
N ARG A 65 12.10 12.93 11.50
CA ARG A 65 12.70 14.28 11.42
C ARG A 65 12.13 15.11 10.30
N ASP A 66 10.81 15.06 10.14
CA ASP A 66 10.12 15.65 9.00
C ASP A 66 9.43 16.97 9.38
N ILE A 67 9.73 18.05 8.66
CA ILE A 67 9.10 19.37 8.83
C ILE A 67 8.24 19.65 7.60
N ASP A 68 6.93 19.59 7.78
CA ASP A 68 5.95 19.91 6.74
C ASP A 68 5.54 21.39 6.82
N LEU A 69 5.96 22.20 5.85
CA LEU A 69 5.58 23.61 5.73
C LEU A 69 4.69 23.84 4.51
N PHE A 70 3.47 24.29 4.78
CA PHE A 70 2.49 24.57 3.74
C PHE A 70 2.47 26.07 3.46
N VAL A 71 2.74 26.42 2.21
CA VAL A 71 2.71 27.82 1.73
C VAL A 71 1.34 28.05 1.10
N ARG A 72 0.47 28.77 1.79
CA ARG A 72 -0.93 28.96 1.40
C ARG A 72 -1.10 30.18 0.50
N PHE A 73 -1.65 29.96 -0.67
CA PHE A 73 -1.94 31.00 -1.66
C PHE A 73 -3.44 31.31 -1.70
N PRO A 74 -3.81 32.57 -1.97
CA PRO A 74 -5.18 32.93 -2.28
C PRO A 74 -5.76 32.13 -3.45
N THR A 75 -7.08 31.93 -3.43
CA THR A 75 -7.79 31.14 -4.45
C THR A 75 -7.98 31.85 -5.80
N ASP A 76 -7.54 33.10 -5.96
CA ASP A 76 -7.57 33.80 -7.25
C ASP A 76 -6.37 33.48 -8.14
N TYR A 77 -5.29 32.90 -7.58
CA TYR A 77 -4.19 32.31 -8.35
C TYR A 77 -4.68 31.09 -9.12
N ASP A 78 -4.22 30.94 -10.36
CA ASP A 78 -4.40 29.70 -11.11
C ASP A 78 -3.38 28.63 -10.69
N ARG A 79 -3.62 27.38 -11.09
CA ARG A 79 -2.77 26.26 -10.72
C ARG A 79 -1.34 26.38 -11.24
N ALA A 80 -1.15 26.94 -12.44
CA ALA A 80 0.18 27.10 -13.01
C ALA A 80 0.96 28.21 -12.27
N GLU A 81 0.27 29.25 -11.81
CA GLU A 81 0.86 30.28 -10.96
C GLU A 81 1.23 29.73 -9.57
N LEU A 82 0.35 28.95 -8.94
CA LEU A 82 0.61 28.27 -7.67
C LEU A 82 1.87 27.39 -7.77
N GLU A 83 1.95 26.54 -8.79
CA GLU A 83 3.09 25.64 -8.99
C GLU A 83 4.37 26.44 -9.22
N ARG A 84 4.35 27.42 -10.14
CA ARG A 84 5.54 28.22 -10.47
C ARG A 84 6.05 29.05 -9.29
N LEU A 85 5.16 29.73 -8.56
CA LEU A 85 5.54 30.57 -7.42
C LEU A 85 5.88 29.72 -6.20
N GLY A 86 5.12 28.65 -5.96
CA GLY A 86 5.36 27.69 -4.89
C GLY A 86 6.75 27.07 -4.99
N LEU A 87 7.15 26.61 -6.19
CA LEU A 87 8.49 26.08 -6.43
C LEU A 87 9.58 27.16 -6.29
N ALA A 88 9.34 28.37 -6.78
CA ALA A 88 10.29 29.47 -6.64
C ALA A 88 10.55 29.82 -5.16
N ILE A 89 9.49 29.91 -4.35
CA ILE A 89 9.57 30.12 -2.90
C ILE A 89 10.26 28.92 -2.24
N GLY A 90 9.90 27.69 -2.63
CA GLY A 90 10.51 26.47 -2.11
C GLY A 90 12.03 26.46 -2.26
N HIS A 91 12.53 26.75 -3.47
CA HIS A 91 13.97 26.84 -3.76
C HIS A 91 14.66 28.03 -3.08
N GLU A 92 13.94 29.10 -2.75
CA GLU A 92 14.49 30.22 -1.99
C GLU A 92 14.69 29.86 -0.51
N VAL A 93 13.75 29.10 0.06
CA VAL A 93 13.80 28.62 1.44
C VAL A 93 14.80 27.47 1.61
N LEU A 94 14.82 26.54 0.65
CA LEU A 94 15.71 25.38 0.55
C LEU A 94 16.52 25.41 -0.76
N PRO A 95 17.64 26.15 -0.82
CA PRO A 95 18.44 26.28 -2.06
C PRO A 95 19.05 24.99 -2.60
N GLU A 96 19.27 24.00 -1.74
CA GLU A 96 19.78 22.67 -2.10
C GLU A 96 18.64 21.64 -2.24
N GLY A 97 17.39 22.08 -2.13
CA GLY A 97 16.22 21.22 -2.29
C GLY A 97 16.02 20.79 -3.74
N HIS A 98 15.30 19.70 -3.92
CA HIS A 98 14.86 19.20 -5.22
C HIS A 98 13.34 19.14 -5.29
N GLU A 99 12.83 19.03 -6.51
CA GLU A 99 11.39 18.98 -6.76
C GLU A 99 10.90 17.54 -6.71
N GLU A 100 9.84 17.29 -5.96
CA GLU A 100 9.10 16.03 -5.95
C GLU A 100 7.65 16.27 -6.37
N TYR A 101 6.94 15.20 -6.70
CA TYR A 101 5.58 15.29 -7.24
C TYR A 101 4.63 14.36 -6.50
N ALA A 102 3.56 14.94 -5.94
CA ALA A 102 2.41 14.21 -5.41
C ALA A 102 1.17 14.50 -6.27
N GLU A 103 0.31 15.43 -5.86
CA GLU A 103 -0.79 15.92 -6.71
C GLU A 103 -0.34 17.08 -7.62
N HIS A 104 0.60 17.89 -7.13
CA HIS A 104 1.33 18.94 -7.82
C HIS A 104 2.76 19.00 -7.25
N PRO A 105 3.71 19.64 -7.95
CA PRO A 105 5.10 19.64 -7.52
C PRO A 105 5.30 20.46 -6.23
N TYR A 106 6.23 20.01 -5.40
CA TYR A 106 6.67 20.67 -4.18
C TYR A 106 8.20 20.58 -4.06
N VAL A 107 8.79 21.40 -3.19
CA VAL A 107 10.24 21.35 -2.94
C VAL A 107 10.48 20.58 -1.65
N THR A 108 11.35 19.58 -1.71
CA THR A 108 11.82 18.84 -0.55
C THR A 108 13.33 18.97 -0.40
N GLY A 109 13.84 18.82 0.82
CA GLY A 109 15.28 18.88 1.08
C GLY A 109 15.62 18.65 2.55
N GLU A 110 16.86 18.94 2.91
CA GLU A 110 17.34 18.81 4.29
C GLU A 110 17.73 20.19 4.87
N PHE A 111 17.31 20.46 6.11
CA PHE A 111 17.74 21.63 6.87
C PHE A 111 18.16 21.21 8.29
N GLU A 112 19.42 21.43 8.64
CA GLU A 112 19.99 21.10 9.97
C GLU A 112 19.76 19.65 10.45
N GLY A 113 19.71 18.70 9.52
CA GLY A 113 19.47 17.28 9.82
C GLY A 113 18.00 16.89 9.90
N PHE A 114 17.08 17.78 9.51
CA PHE A 114 15.65 17.54 9.34
C PHE A 114 15.30 17.48 7.86
N ALA A 115 14.52 16.49 7.45
CA ALA A 115 13.85 16.49 6.16
C ALA A 115 12.76 17.56 6.19
N VAL A 116 12.59 18.29 5.09
CA VAL A 116 11.67 19.42 5.00
C VAL A 116 10.91 19.34 3.69
N ASP A 117 9.58 19.40 3.78
CA ASP A 117 8.69 19.50 2.63
C ASP A 117 8.02 20.87 2.61
N LEU A 118 8.21 21.61 1.52
CA LEU A 118 7.59 22.90 1.25
C LEU A 118 6.52 22.74 0.18
N VAL A 119 5.27 22.63 0.64
CA VAL A 119 4.13 22.29 -0.19
C VAL A 119 3.28 23.53 -0.44
N PRO A 120 3.17 24.03 -1.68
CA PRO A 120 2.23 25.09 -1.99
C PRO A 120 0.80 24.54 -1.95
N CYS A 121 -0.16 25.29 -1.40
CA CYS A 121 -1.57 24.91 -1.42
C CYS A 121 -2.48 26.14 -1.44
N TYR A 122 -3.78 25.95 -1.59
CA TYR A 122 -4.76 27.03 -1.56
C TYR A 122 -5.30 27.30 -0.16
N ASP A 123 -5.41 28.58 0.20
CA ASP A 123 -6.18 29.03 1.35
C ASP A 123 -7.68 29.02 1.03
N VAL A 124 -8.31 27.86 1.26
CA VAL A 124 -9.75 27.66 1.05
C VAL A 124 -10.52 27.90 2.35
N ALA A 125 -11.82 28.23 2.24
CA ALA A 125 -12.66 28.53 3.40
C ALA A 125 -13.10 27.27 4.18
N SER A 126 -13.13 26.11 3.52
CA SER A 126 -13.49 24.83 4.13
C SER A 126 -12.80 23.66 3.43
N ALA A 127 -12.63 22.55 4.15
CA ALA A 127 -12.09 21.30 3.61
C ALA A 127 -12.94 20.68 2.49
N THR A 128 -14.20 21.11 2.30
CA THR A 128 -15.03 20.71 1.17
C THR A 128 -14.88 21.61 -0.07
N ASP A 129 -14.20 22.77 0.07
CA ASP A 129 -13.93 23.70 -1.03
C ASP A 129 -12.55 23.50 -1.67
N ILE A 130 -11.87 22.40 -1.32
CA ILE A 130 -10.50 22.11 -1.77
C ILE A 130 -10.39 22.07 -3.29
N ARG A 131 -9.24 22.49 -3.82
CA ARG A 131 -8.89 22.38 -5.25
C ARG A 131 -7.90 21.25 -5.52
N SER A 132 -7.18 20.85 -4.49
CA SER A 132 -6.28 19.71 -4.42
C SER A 132 -6.41 19.04 -3.06
N ALA A 133 -6.04 17.76 -2.96
CA ALA A 133 -6.10 17.01 -1.71
C ALA A 133 -5.24 17.63 -0.59
N VAL A 134 -4.12 18.28 -0.92
CA VAL A 134 -3.23 18.93 0.06
C VAL A 134 -3.88 20.14 0.72
N ASP A 135 -4.83 20.82 0.07
CA ASP A 135 -5.58 21.95 0.66
C ASP A 135 -6.39 21.51 1.92
N ARG A 136 -6.61 20.21 2.09
CA ARG A 136 -7.31 19.64 3.26
C ARG A 136 -6.41 19.56 4.50
N THR A 137 -5.09 19.39 4.32
CA THR A 137 -4.14 19.13 5.42
C THR A 137 -4.16 20.22 6.51
N PRO A 138 -4.27 21.52 6.21
CA PRO A 138 -4.46 22.56 7.24
C PRO A 138 -5.65 22.30 8.17
N PHE A 139 -6.79 21.87 7.63
CA PHE A 139 -7.99 21.58 8.43
C PHE A 139 -7.80 20.34 9.30
N HIS A 140 -7.08 19.32 8.81
CA HIS A 140 -6.72 18.15 9.61
C HIS A 140 -5.87 18.54 10.81
N THR A 141 -4.87 19.40 10.61
CA THR A 141 -4.03 19.93 11.69
C THR A 141 -4.88 20.67 12.72
N GLN A 142 -5.71 21.62 12.29
CA GLN A 142 -6.59 22.37 13.19
C GLN A 142 -7.55 21.46 13.97
N TYR A 143 -8.15 20.47 13.31
CA TYR A 143 -9.07 19.54 13.98
C TYR A 143 -8.36 18.72 15.06
N VAL A 144 -7.20 18.15 14.74
CA VAL A 144 -6.47 17.33 15.71
C VAL A 144 -5.97 18.19 16.86
N GLU A 145 -5.37 19.36 16.61
CA GLU A 145 -4.89 20.27 17.67
C GLU A 145 -6.01 20.72 18.62
N ALA A 146 -7.23 20.94 18.10
CA ALA A 146 -8.37 21.33 18.91
C ALA A 146 -8.85 20.22 19.87
N ASN A 147 -8.56 18.95 19.56
CA ASN A 147 -9.07 17.78 20.28
C ASN A 147 -7.97 16.97 20.99
N LEU A 148 -6.70 17.18 20.63
CA LEU A 148 -5.57 16.42 21.16
C LEU A 148 -5.08 17.02 22.49
N THR A 149 -4.95 16.16 23.50
CA THR A 149 -4.28 16.48 24.76
C THR A 149 -2.86 15.93 24.75
N ASP A 150 -1.98 16.41 25.65
CA ASP A 150 -0.61 15.88 25.78
C ASP A 150 -0.59 14.36 26.05
N ASP A 151 -1.53 13.88 26.86
CA ASP A 151 -1.68 12.45 27.17
C ASP A 151 -2.07 11.65 25.90
N LEU A 152 -3.05 12.14 25.13
CA LEU A 152 -3.46 11.50 23.88
C LEU A 152 -2.36 11.59 22.81
N ALA A 153 -1.57 12.67 22.78
CA ALA A 153 -0.42 12.78 21.90
C ALA A 153 0.65 11.71 22.21
N GLY A 154 0.84 11.38 23.50
CA GLY A 154 1.64 10.23 23.93
C GLY A 154 1.10 8.91 23.39
N ASP A 155 -0.20 8.67 23.54
CA ASP A 155 -0.86 7.47 23.05
C ASP A 155 -0.84 7.34 21.52
N VAL A 156 -0.93 8.45 20.78
CA VAL A 156 -0.75 8.44 19.32
C VAL A 156 0.65 7.95 18.95
N ARG A 157 1.70 8.39 19.65
CA ARG A 157 3.07 7.91 19.38
C ARG A 157 3.20 6.41 19.67
N VAL A 158 2.62 5.94 20.77
CA VAL A 158 2.60 4.50 21.10
C VAL A 158 1.84 3.72 20.01
N CYS A 159 0.70 4.25 19.55
CA CYS A 159 -0.09 3.66 18.47
C CYS A 159 0.71 3.57 17.16
N LYS A 160 1.33 4.67 16.72
CA LYS A 160 2.19 4.69 15.53
C LYS A 160 3.36 3.72 15.67
N GLY A 161 4.01 3.66 16.84
CA GLY A 161 5.07 2.70 17.13
C GLY A 161 4.58 1.24 17.03
N PHE A 162 3.38 0.95 17.53
CA PHE A 162 2.76 -0.37 17.39
C PHE A 162 2.48 -0.72 15.93
N LEU A 163 1.86 0.19 15.19
CA LEU A 163 1.54 -0.01 13.77
C LEU A 163 2.81 -0.20 12.93
N LYS A 164 3.89 0.56 13.21
CA LYS A 164 5.22 0.37 12.60
C LYS A 164 5.78 -1.01 12.97
N GLY A 165 5.73 -1.39 14.24
CA GLY A 165 6.27 -2.66 14.73
C GLY A 165 5.59 -3.91 14.16
N ILE A 166 4.30 -3.84 13.86
CA ILE A 166 3.56 -4.93 13.19
C ILE A 166 3.51 -4.79 11.67
N GLY A 167 4.21 -3.81 11.08
CA GLY A 167 4.34 -3.64 9.64
C GLY A 167 3.07 -3.19 8.91
N VAL A 168 2.22 -2.38 9.55
CA VAL A 168 0.98 -1.83 8.95
C VAL A 168 0.91 -0.30 8.97
N TYR A 169 1.99 0.39 9.32
CA TYR A 169 2.04 1.86 9.31
C TYR A 169 2.48 2.38 7.93
N GLY A 170 1.70 3.31 7.36
CA GLY A 170 1.91 3.84 6.01
C GLY A 170 0.65 3.68 5.17
N SER A 171 0.27 4.73 4.45
CA SER A 171 -0.89 4.73 3.55
C SER A 171 -0.50 4.83 2.07
N ASP A 172 0.78 4.60 1.77
CA ASP A 172 1.26 4.37 0.42
C ASP A 172 0.62 3.09 -0.15
N LEU A 173 0.56 3.00 -1.47
CA LEU A 173 -0.07 1.87 -2.16
C LEU A 173 0.79 0.61 -2.13
N ARG A 174 2.04 0.68 -1.66
CA ARG A 174 2.84 -0.52 -1.35
C ARG A 174 2.36 -1.16 -0.04
N THR A 175 2.16 -0.37 1.01
CA THR A 175 1.82 -0.83 2.35
C THR A 175 0.33 -1.08 2.51
N GLU A 176 -0.54 -0.21 1.95
CA GLU A 176 -2.00 -0.25 2.12
C GLU A 176 -2.43 -0.31 3.60
N GLY A 177 -1.75 0.46 4.45
CA GLY A 177 -1.85 0.42 5.91
C GLY A 177 -2.55 1.64 6.53
N PHE A 178 -2.19 1.92 7.78
CA PHE A 178 -2.74 3.01 8.58
C PHE A 178 -1.89 4.28 8.39
N SER A 179 -2.51 5.35 7.90
CA SER A 179 -1.88 6.67 7.85
C SER A 179 -1.68 7.26 9.25
N GLY A 180 -0.75 8.21 9.38
CA GLY A 180 -0.57 8.94 10.64
C GLY A 180 -1.83 9.67 11.10
N TYR A 181 -2.61 10.22 10.16
CA TYR A 181 -3.87 10.88 10.45
C TYR A 181 -4.97 9.88 10.88
N LEU A 182 -5.04 8.70 10.26
CA LEU A 182 -5.95 7.64 10.69
C LEU A 182 -5.64 7.18 12.11
N ALA A 183 -4.35 6.99 12.44
CA ALA A 183 -3.93 6.63 13.79
C ALA A 183 -4.33 7.69 14.83
N GLU A 184 -4.17 8.98 14.50
CA GLU A 184 -4.61 10.10 15.35
C GLU A 184 -6.12 10.05 15.60
N LEU A 185 -6.93 9.93 14.55
CA LEU A 185 -8.39 9.87 14.68
C LEU A 185 -8.86 8.66 15.49
N LEU A 186 -8.26 7.49 15.29
CA LEU A 186 -8.60 6.29 16.04
C LEU A 186 -8.28 6.45 17.54
N VAL A 187 -7.13 7.03 17.89
CA VAL A 187 -6.78 7.29 19.29
C VAL A 187 -7.72 8.32 19.91
N LEU A 188 -8.08 9.39 19.17
CA LEU A 188 -9.05 10.39 19.63
C LEU A 188 -10.43 9.78 19.88
N GLU A 189 -10.95 8.99 18.92
CA GLU A 189 -12.28 8.36 18.98
C GLU A 189 -12.41 7.42 20.18
N TYR A 190 -11.39 6.61 20.46
CA TYR A 190 -11.42 5.66 21.57
C TYR A 190 -10.90 6.23 22.90
N GLY A 191 -10.33 7.44 22.89
CA GLY A 191 -9.79 8.10 24.09
C GLY A 191 -8.52 7.47 24.62
N GLY A 192 -7.65 6.98 23.73
CA GLY A 192 -6.32 6.44 24.08
C GLY A 192 -5.94 5.16 23.34
N PHE A 193 -4.67 4.75 23.45
CA PHE A 193 -4.14 3.58 22.74
C PHE A 193 -4.70 2.26 23.29
N GLU A 194 -4.73 2.08 24.61
CA GLU A 194 -5.23 0.85 25.23
C GLU A 194 -6.75 0.64 24.99
N PRO A 195 -7.63 1.66 25.12
CA PRO A 195 -9.02 1.55 24.69
C PRO A 195 -9.19 1.18 23.21
N LEU A 196 -8.42 1.81 22.30
CA LEU A 196 -8.40 1.48 20.88
C LEU A 196 -8.01 0.01 20.68
N LEU A 197 -6.95 -0.46 21.34
CA LEU A 197 -6.46 -1.84 21.22
C LEU A 197 -7.54 -2.86 21.61
N ARG A 198 -8.24 -2.60 22.72
CA ARG A 198 -9.35 -3.46 23.17
C ARG A 198 -10.51 -3.46 22.19
N ALA A 199 -10.86 -2.31 21.62
CA ALA A 199 -11.91 -2.22 20.62
C ALA A 199 -11.51 -2.97 19.33
N ALA A 200 -10.29 -2.75 18.83
CA ALA A 200 -9.78 -3.40 17.62
C ALA A 200 -9.72 -4.93 17.74
N ALA A 201 -9.39 -5.45 18.93
CA ALA A 201 -9.42 -6.88 19.23
C ALA A 201 -10.81 -7.52 19.04
N ASP A 202 -11.89 -6.74 19.19
CA ASP A 202 -13.27 -7.17 19.12
C ASP A 202 -14.05 -6.61 17.90
N TRP A 203 -13.38 -5.90 16.99
CA TRP A 203 -14.02 -5.40 15.76
C TRP A 203 -14.62 -6.52 14.91
N HIS A 204 -15.77 -6.24 14.31
CA HIS A 204 -16.44 -7.12 13.34
C HIS A 204 -16.62 -6.34 12.04
N PRO A 205 -15.63 -6.36 11.12
CA PRO A 205 -15.74 -5.64 9.85
C PRO A 205 -17.00 -6.02 9.04
N PRO A 206 -17.63 -5.05 8.36
CA PRO A 206 -17.23 -3.65 8.26
C PRO A 206 -17.50 -2.86 9.55
N VAL A 207 -16.58 -1.95 9.91
CA VAL A 207 -16.71 -1.01 11.04
C VAL A 207 -16.81 0.41 10.49
N THR A 208 -17.75 1.22 11.00
CA THR A 208 -17.91 2.63 10.60
C THR A 208 -17.80 3.53 11.83
N LEU A 209 -16.92 4.52 11.75
CA LEU A 209 -16.71 5.57 12.74
C LEU A 209 -17.00 6.93 12.08
N ASP A 210 -17.86 7.72 12.71
CA ASP A 210 -18.24 9.07 12.25
C ASP A 210 -18.19 10.03 13.44
N PRO A 211 -17.00 10.56 13.77
CA PRO A 211 -16.79 11.36 14.99
C PRO A 211 -17.72 12.58 15.09
N GLU A 212 -18.02 13.21 13.95
CA GLU A 212 -18.84 14.42 13.87
C GLU A 212 -20.32 14.13 13.53
N ASN A 213 -20.69 12.85 13.32
CA ASN A 213 -22.03 12.43 12.90
C ASN A 213 -22.54 13.19 11.65
N HIS A 214 -21.65 13.41 10.68
CA HIS A 214 -21.90 14.26 9.51
C HIS A 214 -21.75 13.53 8.17
N GLY A 215 -21.44 12.23 8.18
CA GLY A 215 -21.20 11.43 6.99
C GLY A 215 -22.35 11.51 5.97
N LYS A 216 -22.00 11.71 4.70
CA LYS A 216 -22.96 11.82 3.58
C LYS A 216 -22.85 10.66 2.59
N THR A 217 -21.75 9.93 2.62
CA THR A 217 -21.43 8.84 1.70
C THR A 217 -21.37 7.51 2.44
N THR A 218 -21.71 6.43 1.75
CA THR A 218 -21.53 5.05 2.23
C THR A 218 -20.36 4.42 1.50
N PHE A 219 -19.54 3.68 2.24
CA PHE A 219 -18.35 2.99 1.73
C PHE A 219 -18.48 1.50 2.03
N ASP A 220 -17.91 0.67 1.17
CA ASP A 220 -17.90 -0.80 1.30
C ASP A 220 -16.57 -1.32 1.90
N ASP A 221 -15.75 -0.41 2.44
CA ASP A 221 -14.45 -0.70 3.03
C ASP A 221 -14.56 -1.44 4.37
N PRO A 222 -13.57 -2.27 4.75
CA PRO A 222 -13.61 -3.04 5.99
C PRO A 222 -13.55 -2.13 7.25
N LEU A 223 -12.93 -0.95 7.12
CA LEU A 223 -12.99 0.13 8.08
C LEU A 223 -13.34 1.43 7.35
N THR A 224 -14.36 2.12 7.82
CA THR A 224 -14.72 3.46 7.37
C THR A 224 -14.54 4.42 8.53
N VAL A 225 -13.68 5.42 8.36
CA VAL A 225 -13.58 6.55 9.30
C VAL A 225 -13.92 7.80 8.51
N ILE A 226 -15.10 8.37 8.76
CA ILE A 226 -15.53 9.61 8.11
C ILE A 226 -14.59 10.72 8.56
N ASP A 227 -14.01 11.43 7.58
CA ASP A 227 -13.12 12.55 7.86
C ASP A 227 -13.92 13.67 8.54
N PRO A 228 -13.56 14.08 9.77
CA PRO A 228 -14.31 15.08 10.52
C PRO A 228 -14.34 16.46 9.83
N THR A 229 -13.46 16.69 8.87
CA THR A 229 -13.41 17.92 8.07
C THR A 229 -14.14 17.79 6.73
N ASP A 230 -14.39 16.55 6.26
CA ASP A 230 -14.97 16.26 4.95
C ASP A 230 -15.96 15.07 5.01
N PRO A 231 -17.28 15.33 5.01
CA PRO A 231 -18.30 14.29 5.20
C PRO A 231 -18.41 13.26 4.06
N GLU A 232 -17.71 13.48 2.95
CA GLU A 232 -17.72 12.61 1.77
C GLU A 232 -16.42 11.79 1.63
N ARG A 233 -15.51 11.86 2.62
CA ARG A 233 -14.22 11.18 2.58
C ARG A 233 -14.11 10.07 3.65
N ASN A 234 -13.65 8.89 3.21
CA ASN A 234 -13.15 7.84 4.11
C ASN A 234 -11.64 8.01 4.32
N VAL A 235 -11.21 8.26 5.55
CA VAL A 235 -9.78 8.39 5.91
C VAL A 235 -9.03 7.04 5.77
N ALA A 236 -9.75 5.92 5.89
CA ALA A 236 -9.21 4.57 5.81
C ALA A 236 -9.34 3.93 4.42
N ALA A 237 -9.60 4.70 3.36
CA ALA A 237 -9.87 4.18 2.01
C ALA A 237 -8.75 3.31 1.41
N VAL A 238 -7.49 3.52 1.81
CA VAL A 238 -6.33 2.74 1.32
C VAL A 238 -6.02 1.53 2.22
N LEU A 239 -6.67 1.41 3.38
CA LEU A 239 -6.40 0.33 4.33
C LEU A 239 -6.91 -1.01 3.78
N SER A 240 -6.00 -1.96 3.54
CA SER A 240 -6.38 -3.29 3.08
C SER A 240 -7.08 -4.10 4.17
N THR A 241 -7.97 -5.00 3.76
CA THR A 241 -8.62 -5.98 4.66
C THR A 241 -7.59 -6.83 5.42
N ALA A 242 -6.46 -7.15 4.78
CA ALA A 242 -5.38 -7.92 5.39
C ALA A 242 -4.71 -7.14 6.53
N ASN A 243 -4.40 -5.86 6.34
CA ASN A 243 -3.77 -5.03 7.37
C ASN A 243 -4.73 -4.71 8.53
N LEU A 244 -6.03 -4.54 8.27
CA LEU A 244 -7.02 -4.44 9.35
C LEU A 244 -7.08 -5.72 10.18
N ALA A 245 -7.07 -6.88 9.53
CA ALA A 245 -7.04 -8.18 10.20
C ALA A 245 -5.73 -8.39 10.98
N ARG A 246 -4.60 -7.93 10.45
CA ARG A 246 -3.29 -7.95 11.12
C ARG A 246 -3.30 -7.09 12.39
N LEU A 247 -3.85 -5.87 12.34
CA LEU A 247 -4.06 -5.06 13.54
C LEU A 247 -4.87 -5.83 14.59
N GLN A 248 -5.99 -6.44 14.18
CA GLN A 248 -6.83 -7.20 15.10
C GLN A 248 -6.11 -8.41 15.72
N HIS A 249 -5.31 -9.14 14.91
CA HIS A 249 -4.50 -10.25 15.40
C HIS A 249 -3.52 -9.77 16.48
N TYR A 250 -2.70 -8.78 16.15
CA TYR A 250 -1.68 -8.28 17.07
C TYR A 250 -2.26 -7.52 18.26
N ALA A 251 -3.46 -6.95 18.14
CA ALA A 251 -4.17 -6.39 19.28
C ALA A 251 -4.49 -7.47 20.33
N ARG A 252 -5.05 -8.61 19.90
CA ARG A 252 -5.33 -9.76 20.78
C ARG A 252 -4.06 -10.33 21.38
N ASP A 253 -3.01 -10.41 20.58
CA ASP A 253 -1.69 -10.92 20.97
C ASP A 253 -1.01 -10.01 22.01
N LEU A 254 -0.96 -8.70 21.79
CA LEU A 254 -0.41 -7.73 22.74
C LEU A 254 -1.18 -7.73 24.07
N LEU A 255 -2.52 -7.84 24.03
CA LEU A 255 -3.36 -7.94 25.22
C LEU A 255 -3.12 -9.25 26.00
N ALA A 256 -2.80 -10.34 25.31
CA ALA A 256 -2.57 -11.65 25.92
C ALA A 256 -1.15 -11.81 26.49
N ASP A 257 -0.13 -11.36 25.75
CA ASP A 257 1.29 -11.42 26.12
C ASP A 257 2.03 -10.11 25.78
N PRO A 258 1.96 -9.11 26.68
CA PRO A 258 2.61 -7.82 26.48
C PRO A 258 4.13 -7.94 26.32
N ARG A 259 4.69 -7.36 25.25
CA ARG A 259 6.14 -7.38 24.98
C ARG A 259 6.58 -6.26 24.03
N LEU A 260 7.85 -5.88 24.12
CA LEU A 260 8.43 -4.78 23.33
C LEU A 260 8.62 -5.13 21.85
N ASP A 261 8.81 -6.41 21.54
CA ASP A 261 9.10 -6.89 20.17
C ASP A 261 7.96 -6.62 19.18
N LEU A 262 6.74 -6.33 19.66
CA LEU A 262 5.60 -5.92 18.83
C LEU A 262 5.65 -4.44 18.40
N PHE A 263 6.49 -3.64 19.05
CA PHE A 263 6.72 -2.23 18.74
C PHE A 263 8.08 -2.02 18.08
N PHE A 264 9.06 -2.86 18.46
CA PHE A 264 10.44 -2.82 17.99
C PHE A 264 10.85 -4.24 17.57
N PRO A 265 10.36 -4.72 16.41
CA PRO A 265 10.75 -6.04 15.91
C PRO A 265 12.27 -6.08 15.71
N ASN A 266 12.87 -7.26 15.95
CA ASN A 266 14.24 -7.49 15.53
C ASN A 266 14.33 -7.41 14.00
N ASP A 267 15.54 -7.18 13.47
CA ASP A 267 15.79 -7.08 12.03
C ASP A 267 15.02 -8.16 11.26
N GLN A 268 14.35 -7.76 10.18
CA GLN A 268 13.56 -8.67 9.37
C GLN A 268 14.45 -9.85 8.93
N PRO A 269 14.05 -11.09 9.20
CA PRO A 269 14.83 -12.24 8.75
C PRO A 269 14.94 -12.20 7.23
N THR A 270 16.14 -12.38 6.72
CA THR A 270 16.41 -12.56 5.28
C THR A 270 16.72 -14.02 5.01
N LEU A 271 16.15 -14.58 3.95
CA LEU A 271 16.55 -15.89 3.47
C LEU A 271 17.66 -15.78 2.43
N ASP A 272 18.68 -16.64 2.56
CA ASP A 272 19.65 -16.89 1.49
C ASP A 272 19.13 -17.94 0.50
N GLY A 273 19.84 -18.13 -0.62
CA GLY A 273 19.41 -19.07 -1.65
C GLY A 273 19.31 -20.53 -1.18
N ASP A 274 20.14 -20.95 -0.21
CA ASP A 274 20.11 -22.32 0.31
C ASP A 274 18.87 -22.56 1.19
N ALA A 275 18.48 -21.55 1.98
CA ALA A 275 17.24 -21.58 2.72
C ALA A 275 16.04 -21.66 1.76
N ILE A 276 16.01 -20.84 0.69
CA ILE A 276 14.95 -20.89 -0.32
C ILE A 276 14.85 -22.28 -0.96
N ARG A 277 15.96 -22.88 -1.39
CA ARG A 277 15.98 -24.25 -1.93
C ARG A 277 15.38 -25.25 -0.94
N THR A 278 15.70 -25.11 0.35
CA THR A 278 15.12 -25.94 1.42
C THR A 278 13.60 -25.77 1.53
N HIS A 279 13.08 -24.56 1.38
CA HIS A 279 11.63 -24.31 1.34
C HIS A 279 10.96 -24.94 0.13
N LEU A 280 11.55 -24.81 -1.06
CA LEU A 280 11.05 -25.39 -2.30
C LEU A 280 11.00 -26.91 -2.24
N ASP A 281 12.10 -27.56 -1.82
CA ASP A 281 12.17 -29.00 -1.63
C ASP A 281 11.11 -29.52 -0.66
N ARG A 282 10.88 -28.79 0.44
CA ARG A 282 9.88 -29.16 1.45
C ARG A 282 8.45 -29.07 0.92
N ARG A 283 8.17 -28.09 0.05
CA ARG A 283 6.83 -27.81 -0.48
C ARG A 283 6.51 -28.67 -1.71
N ALA A 284 7.53 -29.09 -2.46
CA ALA A 284 7.42 -29.89 -3.68
C ALA A 284 6.47 -29.25 -4.71
N THR A 285 6.49 -27.93 -4.76
CA THR A 285 5.82 -27.04 -5.71
C THR A 285 6.82 -26.57 -6.77
N THR A 286 6.34 -25.96 -7.85
CA THR A 286 7.21 -25.36 -8.86
C THR A 286 7.09 -23.84 -8.81
N PRO A 287 8.11 -23.12 -8.32
CA PRO A 287 8.13 -21.66 -8.38
C PRO A 287 8.49 -21.19 -9.79
N ALA A 288 7.91 -20.05 -10.18
CA ALA A 288 8.21 -19.33 -11.40
C ALA A 288 8.29 -17.84 -11.08
N ALA A 289 9.36 -17.17 -11.50
CA ALA A 289 9.50 -15.72 -11.35
C ALA A 289 9.72 -15.06 -12.70
N ILE A 290 8.92 -14.04 -12.99
CA ILE A 290 9.12 -13.12 -14.11
C ILE A 290 9.89 -11.92 -13.55
N VAL A 291 11.09 -11.67 -14.07
CA VAL A 291 12.00 -10.63 -13.58
C VAL A 291 12.26 -9.64 -14.71
N PHE A 292 12.03 -8.35 -14.48
CA PHE A 292 12.19 -7.31 -15.50
C PHE A 292 12.73 -6.01 -14.87
N GLU A 293 13.11 -5.05 -15.70
CA GLU A 293 13.59 -3.75 -15.26
C GLU A 293 12.46 -2.95 -14.59
N THR A 294 12.71 -2.38 -13.42
CA THR A 294 11.71 -1.55 -12.75
C THR A 294 11.47 -0.27 -13.57
N PRO A 295 10.22 0.03 -13.97
CA PRO A 295 9.91 1.28 -14.64
C PRO A 295 10.27 2.49 -13.77
N ASP A 296 10.74 3.58 -14.40
CA ASP A 296 11.11 4.84 -13.73
C ASP A 296 9.85 5.64 -13.32
N ILE A 297 9.14 5.12 -12.32
CA ILE A 297 7.93 5.68 -11.73
C ILE A 297 7.98 5.50 -10.20
N VAL A 298 7.26 6.36 -9.48
CA VAL A 298 7.16 6.28 -8.00
C VAL A 298 6.45 5.00 -7.54
N GLU A 299 6.76 4.53 -6.32
CA GLU A 299 6.21 3.28 -5.78
C GLU A 299 4.67 3.24 -5.79
N ASP A 300 4.01 4.37 -5.53
CA ASP A 300 2.55 4.50 -5.56
C ASP A 300 1.95 4.30 -6.96
N GLN A 301 2.72 4.49 -8.02
CA GLN A 301 2.31 4.13 -9.38
C GLN A 301 2.74 2.71 -9.75
N LEU A 302 3.86 2.23 -9.19
CA LEU A 302 4.45 0.94 -9.48
C LEU A 302 3.62 -0.21 -8.88
N TYR A 303 3.39 -0.21 -7.58
CA TYR A 303 2.77 -1.35 -6.87
C TYR A 303 1.36 -1.69 -7.33
N PRO A 304 0.45 -0.72 -7.60
CA PRO A 304 -0.85 -1.03 -8.19
C PRO A 304 -0.74 -1.72 -9.56
N GLN A 305 0.23 -1.31 -10.38
CA GLN A 305 0.45 -1.91 -11.68
C GLN A 305 1.10 -3.30 -11.58
N LEU A 306 2.02 -3.50 -10.63
CA LEU A 306 2.57 -4.81 -10.31
C LEU A 306 1.48 -5.78 -9.84
N ARG A 307 0.63 -5.38 -8.90
CA ARG A 307 -0.49 -6.22 -8.41
C ARG A 307 -1.50 -6.53 -9.51
N LYS A 308 -1.84 -5.54 -10.35
CA LYS A 308 -2.72 -5.76 -11.51
C LYS A 308 -2.13 -6.82 -12.45
N SER A 309 -0.84 -6.69 -12.76
CA SER A 309 -0.13 -7.61 -13.67
C SER A 309 0.02 -9.01 -13.07
N LEU A 310 0.35 -9.09 -11.77
CA LEU A 310 0.40 -10.34 -11.01
C LEU A 310 -0.95 -11.06 -11.09
N ALA A 311 -2.05 -10.37 -10.79
CA ALA A 311 -3.40 -10.93 -10.83
C ALA A 311 -3.83 -11.31 -12.26
N GLY A 312 -3.43 -10.53 -13.27
CA GLY A 312 -3.70 -10.83 -14.67
C GLY A 312 -3.02 -12.12 -15.12
N ILE A 313 -1.73 -12.27 -14.84
CA ILE A 313 -0.95 -13.46 -15.20
C ILE A 313 -1.41 -14.67 -14.37
N GLU A 314 -1.71 -14.50 -13.08
CA GLU A 314 -2.31 -15.54 -12.23
C GLU A 314 -3.63 -16.03 -12.81
N ALA A 315 -4.55 -15.14 -13.17
CA ALA A 315 -5.81 -15.49 -13.81
C ALA A 315 -5.60 -16.20 -15.16
N GLY A 316 -4.57 -15.80 -15.92
CA GLY A 316 -4.19 -16.47 -17.16
C GLY A 316 -3.68 -17.90 -16.95
N LEU A 317 -2.85 -18.12 -15.92
CA LEU A 317 -2.41 -19.46 -15.51
C LEU A 317 -3.60 -20.32 -15.08
N GLU A 318 -4.48 -19.79 -14.24
CA GLU A 318 -5.68 -20.49 -13.74
C GLU A 318 -6.68 -20.80 -14.85
N ALA A 319 -6.85 -19.91 -15.83
CA ALA A 319 -7.70 -20.14 -17.01
C ALA A 319 -7.24 -21.33 -17.86
N HIS A 320 -5.96 -21.69 -17.78
CA HIS A 320 -5.36 -22.87 -18.41
C HIS A 320 -5.18 -24.05 -17.44
N ASP A 321 -5.92 -24.04 -16.32
CA ASP A 321 -5.91 -25.04 -15.24
C ASP A 321 -4.57 -25.19 -14.49
N PHE A 322 -3.64 -24.24 -14.59
CA PHE A 322 -2.45 -24.24 -13.74
C PHE A 322 -2.78 -23.63 -12.39
N THR A 323 -2.95 -24.48 -11.37
CA THR A 323 -3.26 -24.03 -10.02
C THR A 323 -2.09 -23.26 -9.41
N VAL A 324 -2.33 -22.01 -9.02
CA VAL A 324 -1.39 -21.15 -8.29
C VAL A 324 -1.71 -21.25 -6.79
N PHE A 325 -0.73 -21.62 -5.97
CA PHE A 325 -0.94 -21.68 -4.51
C PHE A 325 -0.84 -20.31 -3.86
N ARG A 326 0.17 -19.56 -4.28
CA ARG A 326 0.47 -18.21 -3.83
C ARG A 326 1.18 -17.48 -4.96
N SER A 327 0.97 -16.18 -4.97
CA SER A 327 1.66 -15.22 -5.82
C SER A 327 2.16 -14.07 -4.95
N ALA A 328 3.22 -13.40 -5.39
CA ALA A 328 3.72 -12.20 -4.74
C ALA A 328 4.44 -11.31 -5.76
N THR A 329 4.53 -10.03 -5.44
CA THR A 329 5.35 -9.09 -6.19
C THR A 329 6.18 -8.23 -5.25
N PHE A 330 7.38 -7.92 -5.70
CA PHE A 330 8.32 -7.06 -5.00
C PHE A 330 9.24 -6.40 -6.03
N ALA A 331 9.74 -5.24 -5.68
CA ALA A 331 10.59 -4.45 -6.56
C ALA A 331 11.57 -3.64 -5.73
N ASP A 332 12.67 -3.26 -6.38
CA ASP A 332 13.51 -2.16 -5.95
C ASP A 332 13.79 -1.24 -7.14
N ALA A 333 14.74 -0.31 -6.98
CA ALA A 333 15.05 0.69 -7.99
C ALA A 333 15.50 0.14 -9.36
N GLU A 334 15.92 -1.12 -9.49
CA GLU A 334 16.36 -1.65 -10.79
C GLU A 334 15.62 -2.90 -11.26
N ARG A 335 15.03 -3.70 -10.35
CA ARG A 335 14.35 -4.96 -10.72
C ARG A 335 13.00 -5.09 -10.05
N SER A 336 12.04 -5.55 -10.84
CA SER A 336 10.70 -5.92 -10.41
C SER A 336 10.47 -7.41 -10.65
N VAL A 337 9.71 -8.05 -9.75
CA VAL A 337 9.45 -9.49 -9.79
C VAL A 337 7.96 -9.78 -9.66
N LEU A 338 7.46 -10.68 -10.51
CA LEU A 338 6.18 -11.37 -10.34
C LEU A 338 6.48 -12.85 -10.04
N LEU A 339 6.23 -13.28 -8.81
CA LEU A 339 6.50 -14.62 -8.33
C LEU A 339 5.19 -15.42 -8.23
N PHE A 340 5.21 -16.65 -8.76
CA PHE A 340 4.12 -17.61 -8.71
C PHE A 340 4.62 -18.94 -8.17
N GLU A 341 3.83 -19.63 -7.35
CA GLU A 341 4.11 -20.99 -6.92
C GLU A 341 3.03 -21.94 -7.42
N LEU A 342 3.39 -22.77 -8.40
CA LEU A 342 2.48 -23.64 -9.14
C LEU A 342 2.40 -25.04 -8.53
N ALA A 343 1.20 -25.62 -8.55
CA ALA A 343 0.98 -27.01 -8.18
C ALA A 343 1.45 -28.00 -9.26
N THR A 344 1.24 -27.64 -10.52
CA THR A 344 1.67 -28.39 -11.69
C THR A 344 2.15 -27.43 -12.76
N THR A 345 3.10 -27.88 -13.57
CA THR A 345 3.57 -27.13 -14.74
C THR A 345 3.12 -27.74 -16.06
N THR A 346 2.51 -28.92 -16.02
CA THR A 346 1.99 -29.59 -17.21
C THR A 346 0.56 -30.04 -17.00
N GLN A 347 -0.22 -29.96 -18.07
CA GLN A 347 -1.57 -30.48 -18.17
C GLN A 347 -1.63 -31.57 -19.25
N PRO A 348 -2.57 -32.52 -19.14
CA PRO A 348 -2.85 -33.46 -20.23
C PRO A 348 -3.19 -32.70 -21.51
N ALA A 349 -2.88 -33.28 -22.68
CA ALA A 349 -3.13 -32.65 -23.98
C ALA A 349 -4.61 -32.36 -24.29
N VAL A 350 -5.54 -32.87 -23.47
CA VAL A 350 -6.98 -32.75 -23.64
C VAL A 350 -7.59 -32.05 -22.42
N GLU A 351 -8.64 -31.28 -22.68
CA GLU A 351 -9.54 -30.73 -21.67
C GLU A 351 -10.97 -31.19 -21.88
N ARG A 352 -11.73 -31.25 -20.79
CA ARG A 352 -13.15 -31.60 -20.82
C ARG A 352 -13.97 -30.32 -21.01
N HIS A 353 -14.73 -30.25 -22.09
CA HIS A 353 -15.60 -29.13 -22.42
C HIS A 353 -17.07 -29.54 -22.23
N GLU A 354 -17.70 -29.03 -21.16
CA GLU A 354 -19.12 -29.28 -20.89
C GLU A 354 -20.00 -28.46 -21.83
N GLY A 355 -20.79 -29.16 -22.62
CA GLY A 355 -21.81 -28.59 -23.47
C GLY A 355 -23.15 -28.38 -22.74
N PRO A 356 -24.15 -27.86 -23.48
CA PRO A 356 -25.48 -27.61 -22.94
C PRO A 356 -26.24 -28.91 -22.67
N PRO A 357 -27.26 -28.88 -21.79
CA PRO A 357 -28.22 -29.99 -21.68
C PRO A 357 -28.88 -30.28 -23.03
N VAL A 358 -29.02 -31.57 -23.37
CA VAL A 358 -29.61 -32.04 -24.63
C VAL A 358 -31.05 -31.54 -24.82
N ALA A 359 -31.76 -31.27 -23.72
CA ALA A 359 -33.10 -30.69 -23.73
C ALA A 359 -33.14 -29.26 -24.34
N VAL A 360 -32.03 -28.53 -24.32
CA VAL A 360 -31.92 -27.18 -24.89
C VAL A 360 -31.54 -27.29 -26.37
N ARG A 361 -32.52 -27.73 -27.16
CA ARG A 361 -32.36 -28.21 -28.54
C ARG A 361 -31.43 -27.36 -29.41
N GLU A 362 -31.64 -26.05 -29.48
CA GLU A 362 -30.87 -25.18 -30.38
C GLU A 362 -29.37 -25.14 -30.01
N HIS A 363 -29.05 -25.02 -28.72
CA HIS A 363 -27.67 -25.05 -28.25
C HIS A 363 -27.05 -26.44 -28.37
N ALA A 364 -27.84 -27.49 -28.12
CA ALA A 364 -27.41 -28.87 -28.23
C ALA A 364 -27.09 -29.26 -29.68
N GLU A 365 -27.94 -28.87 -30.64
CA GLU A 365 -27.71 -29.06 -32.08
C GLU A 365 -26.44 -28.32 -32.52
N GLY A 366 -26.26 -27.05 -32.13
CA GLY A 366 -25.06 -26.27 -32.47
C GLY A 366 -23.77 -26.84 -31.86
N PHE A 367 -23.80 -27.29 -30.61
CA PHE A 367 -22.64 -27.95 -29.98
C PHE A 367 -22.29 -29.25 -30.70
N PHE A 368 -23.29 -30.07 -31.03
CA PHE A 368 -23.08 -31.32 -31.74
C PHE A 368 -22.45 -31.07 -33.12
N GLU A 369 -23.00 -30.15 -33.90
CA GLU A 369 -22.49 -29.78 -35.22
C GLU A 369 -21.05 -29.25 -35.17
N THR A 370 -20.68 -28.54 -34.11
CA THR A 370 -19.33 -27.98 -33.94
C THR A 370 -18.28 -29.09 -33.78
N TYR A 371 -18.61 -30.16 -33.06
CA TYR A 371 -17.60 -31.13 -32.61
C TYR A 371 -17.73 -32.52 -33.26
N ALA A 372 -18.85 -32.87 -33.88
CA ALA A 372 -19.11 -34.24 -34.36
C ALA A 372 -18.20 -34.72 -35.49
N ASP A 373 -17.69 -33.80 -36.30
CA ASP A 373 -16.81 -34.10 -37.43
C ASP A 373 -15.36 -33.61 -37.19
N ASP A 374 -15.01 -33.22 -35.96
CA ASP A 374 -13.64 -32.80 -35.61
C ASP A 374 -12.81 -34.01 -35.12
N ASP A 375 -11.93 -34.50 -35.98
CA ASP A 375 -11.04 -35.64 -35.71
C ASP A 375 -10.08 -35.39 -34.52
N ALA A 376 -9.86 -34.14 -34.11
CA ALA A 376 -9.02 -33.79 -32.96
C ALA A 376 -9.78 -33.86 -31.63
N VAL A 377 -11.11 -33.96 -31.67
CA VAL A 377 -11.98 -33.93 -30.50
C VAL A 377 -12.53 -35.34 -30.24
N TYR A 378 -12.42 -35.79 -28.99
CA TYR A 378 -13.07 -37.02 -28.55
C TYR A 378 -14.49 -36.69 -28.09
N GLY A 379 -15.47 -37.05 -28.93
CA GLY A 379 -16.87 -36.73 -28.72
C GLY A 379 -17.52 -36.13 -29.97
N PRO A 380 -18.61 -35.37 -29.84
CA PRO A 380 -19.36 -35.12 -28.61
C PRO A 380 -20.12 -36.38 -28.17
N PHE A 381 -20.10 -36.69 -26.87
CA PHE A 381 -20.88 -37.78 -26.27
C PHE A 381 -21.83 -37.25 -25.18
N ILE A 382 -22.76 -38.09 -24.73
CA ILE A 382 -23.72 -37.70 -23.69
C ILE A 382 -23.22 -38.22 -22.34
N GLU A 383 -23.15 -37.32 -21.37
CA GLU A 383 -22.97 -37.65 -19.96
C GLU A 383 -24.08 -36.95 -19.17
N ASP A 384 -24.77 -37.70 -18.33
CA ASP A 384 -26.02 -37.30 -17.67
C ASP A 384 -27.06 -36.74 -18.66
N ASP A 385 -27.35 -35.44 -18.59
CA ASP A 385 -28.36 -34.77 -19.39
C ASP A 385 -27.78 -33.85 -20.49
N ARG A 386 -26.46 -33.85 -20.70
CA ARG A 386 -25.76 -32.87 -21.54
C ARG A 386 -24.77 -33.49 -22.52
N TYR A 387 -24.39 -32.70 -23.52
CA TYR A 387 -23.25 -33.02 -24.36
C TYR A 387 -21.94 -32.70 -23.64
N VAL A 388 -20.92 -33.52 -23.91
CA VAL A 388 -19.54 -33.32 -23.47
C VAL A 388 -18.64 -33.59 -24.67
N ALA A 389 -17.59 -32.79 -24.80
CA ALA A 389 -16.50 -33.03 -25.75
C ALA A 389 -15.17 -32.97 -24.99
N GLU A 390 -14.22 -33.83 -25.34
CA GLU A 390 -12.84 -33.75 -24.86
C GLU A 390 -12.01 -33.21 -26.02
N ARG A 391 -11.50 -31.99 -25.91
CA ARG A 391 -10.82 -31.28 -27.00
C ARG A 391 -9.36 -31.01 -26.66
N PRO A 392 -8.48 -30.79 -27.66
CA PRO A 392 -7.10 -30.43 -27.39
C PRO A 392 -7.01 -29.12 -26.60
N ARG A 393 -6.13 -29.06 -25.61
CA ARG A 393 -5.80 -27.79 -24.94
C ARG A 393 -4.97 -26.90 -25.85
N GLU A 394 -5.21 -25.60 -25.75
CA GLU A 394 -4.36 -24.59 -26.39
C GLU A 394 -2.98 -24.53 -25.70
N VAL A 395 -2.97 -24.66 -24.37
CA VAL A 395 -1.77 -24.63 -23.54
C VAL A 395 -1.70 -25.88 -22.66
N THR A 396 -0.56 -26.57 -22.70
CA THR A 396 -0.30 -27.77 -21.88
C THR A 396 0.90 -27.64 -20.96
N ASP A 397 1.69 -26.57 -21.09
CA ASP A 397 2.91 -26.33 -20.31
C ASP A 397 2.95 -24.88 -19.85
N ALA A 398 3.03 -24.67 -18.54
CA ALA A 398 3.09 -23.35 -17.93
C ALA A 398 4.38 -22.60 -18.29
N ARG A 399 5.49 -23.32 -18.53
CA ARG A 399 6.75 -22.71 -18.99
C ARG A 399 6.59 -22.11 -20.37
N ALA A 400 5.95 -22.84 -21.27
CA ALA A 400 5.66 -22.34 -22.62
C ALA A 400 4.68 -21.18 -22.58
N TYR A 401 3.69 -21.20 -21.68
CA TYR A 401 2.75 -20.09 -21.52
C TYR A 401 3.45 -18.80 -21.07
N LEU A 402 4.25 -18.86 -19.99
CA LEU A 402 4.93 -17.68 -19.47
C LEU A 402 6.05 -17.16 -20.39
N ASP A 403 6.57 -18.00 -21.30
CA ASP A 403 7.57 -17.65 -22.33
C ASP A 403 6.93 -17.24 -23.67
N SER A 404 5.62 -16.92 -23.69
CA SER A 404 4.88 -16.59 -24.91
C SER A 404 4.14 -15.27 -24.83
N ASP A 405 3.74 -14.75 -26.00
CA ASP A 405 2.95 -13.52 -26.10
C ASP A 405 1.58 -13.60 -25.40
N ALA A 406 1.13 -14.78 -25.00
CA ALA A 406 -0.13 -14.98 -24.26
C ALA A 406 -0.15 -14.22 -22.92
N ILE A 407 1.02 -13.95 -22.31
CA ILE A 407 1.08 -13.15 -21.08
C ILE A 407 0.69 -11.69 -21.31
N PHE A 408 0.67 -11.20 -22.56
CA PHE A 408 0.22 -9.85 -22.91
C PHE A 408 -1.27 -9.79 -23.26
N GLU A 409 -1.94 -10.95 -23.37
CA GLU A 409 -3.40 -11.02 -23.60
C GLU A 409 -4.21 -10.87 -22.31
N VAL A 410 -3.54 -10.82 -21.15
CA VAL A 410 -4.15 -10.65 -19.82
C VAL A 410 -4.13 -9.18 -19.38
N ALA A 411 -4.80 -8.88 -18.27
CA ALA A 411 -4.80 -7.53 -17.71
C ALA A 411 -3.44 -7.16 -17.09
N LEU A 412 -2.64 -6.36 -17.79
CA LEU A 412 -1.38 -5.81 -17.29
C LEU A 412 -1.50 -4.32 -16.90
N GLY A 413 -0.61 -3.86 -16.03
CA GLY A 413 -0.39 -2.43 -15.81
C GLY A 413 0.39 -1.84 -16.97
N ALA A 414 0.02 -0.65 -17.45
CA ALA A 414 0.57 -0.12 -18.71
C ALA A 414 2.10 0.02 -18.73
N GLN A 415 2.72 0.46 -17.64
CA GLN A 415 4.18 0.57 -17.53
C GLN A 415 4.84 -0.80 -17.34
N ILE A 416 4.15 -1.76 -16.72
CA ILE A 416 4.63 -3.13 -16.56
C ILE A 416 4.58 -3.87 -17.88
N GLU A 417 3.49 -3.73 -18.64
CA GLU A 417 3.35 -4.24 -20.00
C GLU A 417 4.48 -3.74 -20.90
N THR A 418 4.77 -2.43 -20.85
CA THR A 418 5.89 -1.83 -21.60
C THR A 418 7.24 -2.44 -21.18
N ALA A 419 7.49 -2.57 -19.87
CA ALA A 419 8.75 -3.13 -19.38
C ALA A 419 8.90 -4.63 -19.72
N LEU A 420 7.81 -5.40 -19.72
CA LEU A 420 7.82 -6.80 -20.17
C LEU A 420 8.06 -6.91 -21.67
N ASP A 421 7.53 -6.00 -22.50
CA ASP A 421 7.78 -5.95 -23.95
C ASP A 421 9.25 -5.63 -24.28
N ASP A 422 9.90 -4.79 -23.47
CA ASP A 422 11.34 -4.49 -23.58
C ASP A 422 12.22 -5.71 -23.21
N GLY A 423 11.73 -6.58 -22.33
CA GLY A 423 12.29 -7.89 -22.04
C GLY A 423 12.21 -8.30 -20.57
N TYR A 424 12.14 -9.61 -20.34
CA TYR A 424 12.12 -10.21 -19.01
C TYR A 424 12.90 -11.52 -18.96
N ASP A 425 13.37 -11.86 -17.77
CA ASP A 425 13.96 -13.16 -17.45
C ASP A 425 12.91 -14.05 -16.77
N LEU A 426 12.87 -15.32 -17.16
CA LEU A 426 12.07 -16.35 -16.49
C LEU A 426 12.96 -17.24 -15.63
N LEU A 427 12.80 -17.15 -14.32
CA LEU A 427 13.47 -18.04 -13.37
C LEU A 427 12.50 -19.15 -12.95
N TRP A 428 12.98 -20.38 -12.94
CA TRP A 428 12.19 -21.56 -12.59
C TRP A 428 12.90 -22.39 -11.53
N ASP A 429 12.11 -23.11 -10.73
CA ASP A 429 12.63 -24.10 -9.79
C ASP A 429 13.71 -23.50 -8.86
N GLU A 430 14.91 -24.07 -8.84
CA GLU A 430 16.01 -23.59 -7.98
C GLU A 430 16.59 -22.24 -8.42
N ASP A 431 16.36 -21.80 -9.67
CA ASP A 431 16.89 -20.52 -10.15
C ASP A 431 16.19 -19.33 -9.47
N VAL A 432 14.97 -19.53 -8.97
CA VAL A 432 14.26 -18.54 -8.13
C VAL A 432 15.05 -18.22 -6.85
N ALA A 433 15.88 -19.16 -6.36
CA ALA A 433 16.72 -18.92 -5.20
C ALA A 433 17.81 -17.86 -5.42
N THR A 434 18.12 -17.52 -6.68
CA THR A 434 19.06 -16.43 -7.00
C THR A 434 18.51 -15.04 -6.64
N LEU A 435 17.19 -14.91 -6.52
CA LEU A 435 16.55 -13.68 -6.07
C LEU A 435 16.88 -13.34 -4.61
N ALA A 436 17.34 -14.30 -3.80
CA ALA A 436 17.73 -14.10 -2.41
C ALA A 436 18.80 -13.00 -2.22
N ASP A 437 19.70 -12.88 -3.20
CA ASP A 437 20.80 -11.90 -3.14
C ASP A 437 20.29 -10.45 -3.10
N ARG A 438 19.07 -10.22 -3.61
CA ARG A 438 18.45 -8.90 -3.76
C ARG A 438 17.18 -8.75 -2.91
N PHE A 439 16.38 -9.80 -2.81
CA PHE A 439 15.04 -9.80 -2.23
C PHE A 439 14.89 -10.80 -1.08
N GLY A 440 15.96 -11.04 -0.33
CA GLY A 440 15.96 -12.03 0.75
C GLY A 440 14.92 -11.78 1.85
N ALA A 441 14.56 -10.52 2.12
CA ALA A 441 13.52 -10.15 3.10
C ALA A 441 12.10 -10.43 2.57
N GLU A 442 11.84 -10.06 1.32
CA GLU A 442 10.55 -10.31 0.66
C GLU A 442 10.32 -11.81 0.45
N LEU A 443 11.38 -12.55 0.12
CA LEU A 443 11.34 -14.01 0.01
C LEU A 443 11.17 -14.67 1.38
N ALA A 444 11.72 -14.09 2.47
CA ALA A 444 11.40 -14.55 3.82
C ALA A 444 9.92 -14.36 4.14
N ALA A 445 9.35 -13.17 3.89
CA ALA A 445 7.91 -12.93 4.08
C ALA A 445 7.04 -13.86 3.21
N TYR A 446 7.52 -14.22 2.02
CA TYR A 446 6.86 -15.19 1.16
C TYR A 446 6.92 -16.62 1.71
N PHE A 447 8.11 -17.15 2.01
CA PHE A 447 8.28 -18.56 2.38
C PHE A 447 8.07 -18.88 3.87
N GLU A 448 8.12 -17.86 4.73
CA GLU A 448 7.88 -17.89 6.17
C GLU A 448 6.79 -16.89 6.57
N PRO A 449 5.57 -17.01 6.02
CA PRO A 449 4.51 -16.05 6.28
C PRO A 449 4.11 -16.05 7.76
N ALA A 450 4.03 -14.86 8.34
CA ALA A 450 3.47 -14.61 9.67
C ALA A 450 2.22 -13.70 9.56
N PRO A 451 1.34 -13.71 10.58
CA PRO A 451 0.14 -12.86 10.63
C PRO A 451 0.38 -11.39 10.33
#